data_AF-A0A5C5YUM4-F1
#
_entry.id   AF-A0A5C5YUM4-F1
#
_cell.length_a   1.000
_cell.length_b   1.000
_cell.length_c   1.000
_cell.angle_alpha   90.00
_cell.angle_beta   90.00
_cell.angle_gamma   90.00
#
_symmetry.space_group_name_H-M   'P 1'
#
loop_
_entity.id
_entity.type
_entity.pdbx_description
1 polymer ?
#
loop_
_entity_poly.entity_id
_entity_poly.type
_entity_poly.pdbx_seq_one_letter_code
_entity_poly.pdbx_strand_id
1 'polypeptide(L)'
;MHWLKTTRRLASILVIVAVGAADQATAAVFRYRQSGDWSAVTDGSSPGWGLNPNNDGVTPGPGLPGAGDDARINFGNNTVSVTTAVPAVNRVQIGVDESGVVEVNSGGVLTTVTDLLAGNNNSNATGSLVVMNGGAVEVGRILWAANGSSNGTIDVEAGGTITADSHFWWGVTGTATISISGTISQTGGILGLGTDNASTPTGGAATVDILDGGLLSLFNISSAAGLPSIQDGSSINIEGSGELTLPGDFVGVLTDYANANKIGAKGVLGMSNLAIDLTRNPGFTTAYAIPEPTGLLLASFAASVALGIRRI
;
A
#
# COMPACT_ATOMS: atom_id res chain seq x y z
N MET A 1 -32.37 71.89 26.23
CA MET A 1 -30.99 72.34 25.94
C MET A 1 -30.01 71.23 26.30
N HIS A 2 -29.41 70.66 25.27
CA HIS A 2 -27.97 70.44 25.17
C HIS A 2 -27.23 69.40 26.07
N TRP A 3 -26.61 68.46 25.35
CA TRP A 3 -25.38 67.68 25.61
C TRP A 3 -25.48 66.30 26.29
N LEU A 4 -25.39 65.28 25.43
CA LEU A 4 -24.81 63.96 25.70
C LEU A 4 -23.42 64.11 26.33
N LYS A 5 -23.16 63.34 27.39
CA LYS A 5 -21.81 62.99 27.85
C LYS A 5 -21.53 61.53 27.55
N THR A 6 -20.53 61.38 26.69
CA THR A 6 -19.64 60.26 26.40
C THR A 6 -19.39 59.29 27.56
N THR A 7 -19.50 57.98 27.30
CA THR A 7 -18.53 57.01 27.84
C THR A 7 -18.40 55.80 26.91
N ARG A 8 -17.15 55.62 26.48
CA ARG A 8 -16.58 54.59 25.60
C ARG A 8 -16.78 53.17 26.16
N ARG A 9 -16.83 52.15 25.27
CA ARG A 9 -15.99 50.93 25.34
C ARG A 9 -16.08 50.10 24.05
N LEU A 10 -14.98 50.15 23.30
CA LEU A 10 -14.30 49.06 22.56
C LEU A 10 -15.12 48.23 21.56
N ALA A 11 -15.08 48.64 20.28
CA ALA A 11 -15.22 47.72 19.16
C ALA A 11 -13.81 47.30 18.71
N SER A 12 -13.47 46.03 18.93
CA SER A 12 -12.23 45.42 18.47
C SER A 12 -12.31 45.23 16.95
N ILE A 13 -11.55 46.02 16.19
CA ILE A 13 -11.34 45.80 14.76
C ILE A 13 -10.29 44.69 14.64
N LEU A 14 -10.72 43.48 14.33
CA LEU A 14 -9.83 42.40 13.92
C LEU A 14 -9.51 42.59 12.43
N VAL A 15 -8.33 43.15 12.13
CA VAL A 15 -7.80 43.17 10.77
C VAL A 15 -7.20 41.79 10.49
N ILE A 16 -7.89 40.99 9.68
CA ILE A 16 -7.31 39.79 9.09
C ILE A 16 -6.45 40.25 7.91
N VAL A 17 -5.15 40.39 8.14
CA VAL A 17 -4.18 40.42 7.03
C VAL A 17 -3.97 38.98 6.61
N ALA A 18 -4.69 38.56 5.57
CA ALA A 18 -4.39 37.32 4.87
C ALA A 18 -3.05 37.50 4.14
N VAL A 19 -1.97 37.01 4.75
CA VAL A 19 -0.75 36.69 4.02
C VAL A 19 -1.03 35.40 3.28
N GLY A 20 -1.71 35.51 2.13
CA GLY A 20 -1.72 34.47 1.12
C GLY A 20 -0.32 34.42 0.51
N ALA A 21 0.59 33.66 1.13
CA ALA A 21 1.67 33.09 0.36
C ALA A 21 0.99 32.15 -0.64
N ALA A 22 0.92 32.59 -1.90
CA ALA A 22 0.61 31.70 -2.99
C ALA A 22 1.67 30.61 -2.97
N ASP A 23 1.29 29.39 -2.55
CA ASP A 23 1.95 28.19 -3.03
C ASP A 23 1.83 28.23 -4.55
N GLN A 24 2.90 28.70 -5.20
CA GLN A 24 3.06 28.52 -6.62
C GLN A 24 3.14 27.02 -6.82
N ALA A 25 2.02 26.39 -7.14
CA ALA A 25 1.97 25.03 -7.64
C ALA A 25 2.88 24.96 -8.87
N THR A 26 4.13 24.56 -8.67
CA THR A 26 5.01 24.18 -9.76
C THR A 26 4.34 23.00 -10.43
N ALA A 27 3.94 23.16 -11.70
CA ALA A 27 3.31 22.08 -12.45
C ALA A 27 4.18 20.83 -12.33
N ALA A 28 3.57 19.70 -11.94
CA ALA A 28 4.28 18.44 -11.77
C ALA A 28 5.03 18.11 -13.06
N VAL A 29 6.34 17.94 -12.96
CA VAL A 29 7.15 17.65 -14.12
C VAL A 29 7.15 16.14 -14.32
N PHE A 30 6.39 15.66 -15.29
CA PHE A 30 6.39 14.23 -15.63
C PHE A 30 7.73 13.83 -16.27
N ARG A 31 8.37 12.83 -15.68
CA ARG A 31 9.63 12.23 -16.14
C ARG A 31 9.36 10.78 -16.49
N TYR A 32 9.65 10.41 -17.73
CA TYR A 32 9.30 9.10 -18.27
C TYR A 32 10.52 8.20 -18.29
N ARG A 33 10.34 6.93 -17.94
CA ARG A 33 11.37 5.92 -18.15
C ARG A 33 10.79 4.71 -18.85
N GLN A 34 11.43 4.31 -19.94
CA GLN A 34 11.02 3.16 -20.72
C GLN A 34 11.44 1.86 -20.03
N SER A 35 12.72 1.70 -19.70
CA SER A 35 13.26 0.49 -19.06
C SER A 35 14.62 0.72 -18.39
N GLY A 36 15.15 -0.32 -17.74
CA GLY A 36 16.52 -0.36 -17.22
C GLY A 36 16.69 0.35 -15.87
N ASP A 37 17.95 0.48 -15.44
CA ASP A 37 18.30 0.99 -14.10
C ASP A 37 17.88 2.45 -13.90
N TRP A 38 17.11 2.72 -12.84
CA TRP A 38 16.63 4.05 -12.44
C TRP A 38 17.73 5.11 -12.48
N SER A 39 18.95 4.78 -12.03
CA SER A 39 20.09 5.70 -11.93
C SER A 39 20.71 6.07 -13.28
N ALA A 40 20.36 5.35 -14.37
CA ALA A 40 20.89 5.63 -15.69
C ALA A 40 20.25 6.91 -16.28
N VAL A 41 21.03 7.97 -16.30
CA VAL A 41 20.70 9.24 -16.96
C VAL A 41 21.06 9.15 -18.44
N THR A 42 20.23 9.70 -19.34
CA THR A 42 20.52 9.69 -20.78
C THR A 42 21.72 10.59 -21.11
N ASP A 43 22.60 10.11 -21.98
CA ASP A 43 23.67 10.89 -22.61
C ASP A 43 23.28 11.44 -24.00
N GLY A 44 22.00 11.29 -24.37
CA GLY A 44 21.49 11.61 -25.71
C GLY A 44 21.55 10.47 -26.73
N SER A 45 22.07 9.28 -26.36
CA SER A 45 22.16 8.10 -27.24
C SER A 45 21.47 6.84 -26.69
N SER A 46 21.32 6.73 -25.36
CA SER A 46 20.57 5.65 -24.69
C SER A 46 19.31 6.17 -24.00
N PRO A 47 18.19 5.42 -23.97
CA PRO A 47 16.98 5.82 -23.26
C PRO A 47 17.25 5.94 -21.74
N GLY A 48 17.12 7.15 -21.19
CA GLY A 48 17.15 7.44 -19.75
C GLY A 48 15.84 8.08 -19.30
N TRP A 49 15.85 8.89 -18.23
CA TRP A 49 14.69 9.71 -17.85
C TRP A 49 14.39 10.76 -18.91
N GLY A 50 13.39 10.47 -19.75
CA GLY A 50 12.96 11.29 -20.88
C GLY A 50 11.85 12.27 -20.52
N LEU A 51 11.64 13.22 -21.43
CA LEU A 51 10.58 14.23 -21.31
C LEU A 51 9.25 13.69 -21.77
N ASN A 52 8.16 14.20 -21.19
CA ASN A 52 6.90 14.23 -21.90
C ASN A 52 7.08 15.12 -23.15
N PRO A 53 6.88 14.62 -24.38
CA PRO A 53 6.82 15.49 -25.55
C PRO A 53 5.65 16.51 -25.47
N ASN A 54 4.70 16.29 -24.56
CA ASN A 54 3.54 17.16 -24.32
C ASN A 54 3.62 17.96 -23.00
N ASN A 55 4.80 18.08 -22.36
CA ASN A 55 4.93 18.99 -21.22
C ASN A 55 4.95 20.43 -21.76
N ASP A 56 3.91 21.21 -21.46
CA ASP A 56 3.74 22.61 -21.88
C ASP A 56 4.87 23.54 -21.38
N GLY A 57 6.00 23.57 -22.09
CA GLY A 57 7.06 24.57 -21.93
C GLY A 57 8.02 24.37 -20.75
N VAL A 58 7.90 23.30 -19.96
CA VAL A 58 8.87 22.99 -18.89
C VAL A 58 9.96 22.08 -19.42
N THR A 59 11.18 22.61 -19.55
CA THR A 59 12.39 21.81 -19.83
C THR A 59 12.97 21.32 -18.51
N PRO A 60 12.81 20.05 -18.13
CA PRO A 60 13.42 19.54 -16.93
C PRO A 60 14.90 19.26 -17.16
N GLY A 61 15.68 19.35 -16.08
CA GLY A 61 17.14 19.24 -16.14
C GLY A 61 17.62 17.87 -16.63
N PRO A 62 18.92 17.73 -16.93
CA PRO A 62 19.52 16.47 -17.38
C PRO A 62 19.64 15.43 -16.25
N GLY A 63 19.07 15.64 -15.07
CA GLY A 63 19.28 14.78 -13.89
C GLY A 63 18.25 13.67 -13.71
N LEU A 64 18.43 12.90 -12.64
CA LEU A 64 17.39 12.01 -12.13
C LEU A 64 16.15 12.81 -11.70
N PRO A 65 14.94 12.21 -11.74
CA PRO A 65 13.77 12.84 -11.14
C PRO A 65 14.01 13.08 -9.65
N GLY A 66 13.56 14.23 -9.16
CA GLY A 66 13.63 14.63 -7.75
C GLY A 66 12.25 14.98 -7.18
N ALA A 67 12.23 15.60 -6.01
CA ALA A 67 11.04 15.74 -5.18
C ALA A 67 9.89 16.57 -5.80
N GLY A 68 10.13 17.29 -6.90
CA GLY A 68 9.11 18.00 -7.67
C GLY A 68 8.64 17.27 -8.92
N ASP A 69 9.24 16.12 -9.25
CA ASP A 69 8.97 15.35 -10.46
C ASP A 69 8.03 14.17 -10.18
N ASP A 70 7.14 13.90 -11.13
CA ASP A 70 6.37 12.66 -11.16
C ASP A 70 7.09 11.66 -12.08
N ALA A 71 7.61 10.58 -11.50
CA ALA A 71 8.24 9.51 -12.25
C ALA A 71 7.18 8.57 -12.83
N ARG A 72 7.15 8.42 -14.16
CA ARG A 72 6.15 7.62 -14.88
C ARG A 72 6.81 6.48 -15.66
N ILE A 73 6.32 5.26 -15.41
CA ILE A 73 6.79 4.02 -16.00
C ILE A 73 5.60 3.36 -16.70
N ASN A 74 5.49 3.54 -18.02
CA ASN A 74 4.30 3.19 -18.80
C ASN A 74 4.65 2.85 -20.26
N PHE A 75 5.54 1.88 -20.48
CA PHE A 75 5.95 1.46 -21.83
C PHE A 75 5.89 -0.07 -21.98
N GLY A 76 4.77 -0.61 -22.44
CA GLY A 76 4.63 -1.99 -22.91
C GLY A 76 5.23 -3.11 -22.05
N ASN A 77 4.93 -3.19 -20.74
CA ASN A 77 5.46 -4.19 -19.80
C ASN A 77 6.97 -4.11 -19.55
N ASN A 78 7.63 -3.01 -19.89
CA ASN A 78 9.04 -2.86 -19.59
C ASN A 78 9.29 -2.67 -18.08
N THR A 79 10.48 -3.10 -17.65
CA THR A 79 10.93 -3.04 -16.26
C THR A 79 11.92 -1.90 -16.04
N VAL A 80 11.68 -1.13 -14.98
CA VAL A 80 12.63 -0.17 -14.40
C VAL A 80 13.15 -0.74 -13.09
N SER A 81 14.46 -0.88 -12.96
CA SER A 81 15.10 -1.47 -11.77
C SER A 81 15.69 -0.39 -10.88
N VAL A 82 15.44 -0.43 -9.58
CA VAL A 82 16.07 0.41 -8.57
C VAL A 82 17.08 -0.46 -7.81
N THR A 83 18.36 -0.29 -8.10
CA THR A 83 19.46 -1.13 -7.56
C THR A 83 20.27 -0.43 -6.45
N THR A 84 20.04 0.87 -6.29
CA THR A 84 20.64 1.73 -5.26
C THR A 84 19.59 2.69 -4.73
N ALA A 85 19.87 3.39 -3.62
CA ALA A 85 19.02 4.47 -3.17
C ALA A 85 18.94 5.59 -4.23
N VAL A 86 17.73 5.96 -4.64
CA VAL A 86 17.48 7.02 -5.63
C VAL A 86 16.94 8.27 -4.95
N PRO A 87 17.06 9.46 -5.57
CA PRO A 87 16.45 10.66 -5.02
C PRO A 87 14.94 10.49 -4.82
N ALA A 88 14.41 11.04 -3.73
CA ALA A 88 12.97 11.07 -3.51
C ALA A 88 12.28 11.82 -4.65
N VAL A 89 11.17 11.27 -5.14
CA VAL A 89 10.35 11.87 -6.20
C VAL A 89 9.00 12.31 -5.66
N ASN A 90 8.30 13.23 -6.33
CA ASN A 90 6.97 13.65 -5.87
C ASN A 90 6.01 12.45 -5.83
N ARG A 91 5.89 11.76 -6.97
CA ARG A 91 5.09 10.55 -7.16
C ARG A 91 5.78 9.55 -8.05
N VAL A 92 5.38 8.30 -7.91
CA VAL A 92 5.67 7.23 -8.87
C VAL A 92 4.36 6.73 -9.46
N GLN A 93 4.29 6.67 -10.78
CA GLN A 93 3.13 6.22 -11.54
C GLN A 93 3.54 5.07 -12.46
N ILE A 94 3.14 3.86 -12.08
CA ILE A 94 3.44 2.63 -12.81
C ILE A 94 2.17 2.20 -13.55
N GLY A 95 2.28 1.89 -14.84
CA GLY A 95 1.15 1.35 -15.60
C GLY A 95 0.03 2.37 -15.81
N VAL A 96 0.32 3.50 -16.48
CA VAL A 96 -0.67 4.58 -16.68
C VAL A 96 -1.45 4.43 -17.99
N ASP A 97 -0.80 4.60 -19.15
CA ASP A 97 -1.46 4.38 -20.46
C ASP A 97 -1.14 2.98 -21.00
N GLU A 98 0.05 2.50 -20.69
CA GLU A 98 0.52 1.16 -21.02
C GLU A 98 1.09 0.56 -19.74
N SER A 99 1.14 -0.77 -19.70
CA SER A 99 1.69 -1.49 -18.56
C SER A 99 3.16 -1.16 -18.31
N GLY A 100 3.59 -1.28 -17.05
CA GLY A 100 4.97 -1.06 -16.65
C GLY A 100 5.28 -1.79 -15.34
N VAL A 101 6.56 -2.04 -15.12
CA VAL A 101 7.07 -2.72 -13.93
C VAL A 101 8.15 -1.88 -13.27
N VAL A 102 8.10 -1.75 -11.95
CA VAL A 102 9.22 -1.27 -11.14
C VAL A 102 9.69 -2.39 -10.23
N GLU A 103 10.98 -2.70 -10.30
CA GLU A 103 11.64 -3.67 -9.43
C GLU A 103 12.61 -2.96 -8.49
N VAL A 104 12.33 -2.96 -7.20
CA VAL A 104 13.25 -2.47 -6.17
C VAL A 104 14.10 -3.64 -5.68
N ASN A 105 15.33 -3.67 -6.17
CA ASN A 105 16.29 -4.74 -5.95
C ASN A 105 17.02 -4.55 -4.61
N SER A 106 17.82 -5.54 -4.22
CA SER A 106 18.65 -5.47 -3.01
C SER A 106 19.55 -4.22 -3.01
N GLY A 107 19.49 -3.42 -1.94
CA GLY A 107 20.20 -2.14 -1.83
C GLY A 107 19.49 -0.96 -2.53
N GLY A 108 18.42 -1.23 -3.27
CA GLY A 108 17.53 -0.24 -3.85
C GLY A 108 16.63 0.40 -2.79
N VAL A 109 16.51 1.73 -2.85
CA VAL A 109 15.56 2.49 -2.02
C VAL A 109 14.81 3.47 -2.91
N LEU A 110 13.49 3.32 -2.97
CA LEU A 110 12.59 4.19 -3.71
C LEU A 110 11.70 4.96 -2.73
N THR A 111 11.86 6.28 -2.69
CA THR A 111 11.06 7.15 -1.81
C THR A 111 10.18 8.08 -2.62
N THR A 112 8.90 8.19 -2.25
CA THR A 112 7.99 9.21 -2.77
C THR A 112 7.60 10.22 -1.69
N VAL A 113 7.46 11.48 -2.07
CA VAL A 113 6.97 12.54 -1.17
C VAL A 113 5.48 12.38 -0.92
N THR A 114 4.73 11.98 -1.94
CA THR A 114 3.28 11.78 -1.84
C THR A 114 2.94 10.33 -2.16
N ASP A 115 2.49 10.06 -3.38
CA ASP A 115 1.83 8.80 -3.70
C ASP A 115 2.73 7.90 -4.56
N LEU A 116 2.56 6.59 -4.35
CA LEU A 116 3.01 5.58 -5.31
C LEU A 116 1.78 4.87 -5.86
N LEU A 117 1.73 4.73 -7.19
CA LEU A 117 0.61 4.12 -7.89
C LEU A 117 1.07 2.93 -8.73
N ALA A 118 0.73 1.71 -8.30
CA ALA A 118 0.85 0.49 -9.09
C ALA A 118 -0.46 0.24 -9.86
N GLY A 119 -0.53 0.74 -11.10
CA GLY A 119 -1.74 0.76 -11.92
C GLY A 119 -2.49 2.07 -11.73
N ASN A 120 -2.54 2.87 -12.79
CA ASN A 120 -3.13 4.21 -12.76
C ASN A 120 -4.02 4.47 -13.99
N ASN A 121 -5.33 4.39 -13.79
CA ASN A 121 -6.42 4.90 -14.63
C ASN A 121 -6.80 4.12 -15.91
N ASN A 122 -5.89 3.50 -16.67
CA ASN A 122 -6.26 2.81 -17.91
C ASN A 122 -6.61 1.32 -17.71
N SER A 123 -7.82 0.91 -18.13
CA SER A 123 -8.32 -0.47 -18.02
C SER A 123 -7.51 -1.53 -18.79
N ASN A 124 -6.70 -1.11 -19.76
CA ASN A 124 -5.85 -2.01 -20.55
C ASN A 124 -4.40 -2.05 -20.05
N ALA A 125 -4.07 -1.35 -18.97
CA ALA A 125 -2.74 -1.29 -18.39
C ALA A 125 -2.67 -2.02 -17.05
N THR A 126 -1.53 -2.64 -16.79
CA THR A 126 -1.16 -3.19 -15.49
C THR A 126 0.08 -2.46 -14.97
N GLY A 127 0.00 -1.90 -13.77
CA GLY A 127 1.19 -1.43 -13.07
C GLY A 127 1.64 -2.46 -12.05
N SER A 128 2.92 -2.81 -12.09
CA SER A 128 3.53 -3.80 -11.20
C SER A 128 4.64 -3.17 -10.39
N LEU A 129 4.55 -3.30 -9.07
CA LEU A 129 5.64 -3.02 -8.15
C LEU A 129 6.14 -4.35 -7.58
N VAL A 130 7.43 -4.63 -7.73
CA VAL A 130 8.10 -5.78 -7.11
C VAL A 130 9.17 -5.24 -6.18
N VAL A 131 9.16 -5.67 -4.92
CA VAL A 131 10.16 -5.30 -3.91
C VAL A 131 10.87 -6.56 -3.47
N MET A 132 12.09 -6.73 -3.96
CA MET A 132 12.90 -7.90 -3.71
C MET A 132 13.55 -7.86 -2.33
N ASN A 133 14.17 -8.98 -1.95
CA ASN A 133 14.94 -9.07 -0.71
C ASN A 133 15.99 -7.95 -0.57
N GLY A 134 15.88 -7.17 0.51
CA GLY A 134 16.78 -6.04 0.81
C GLY A 134 16.49 -4.78 -0.01
N GLY A 135 15.40 -4.75 -0.78
CA GLY A 135 14.85 -3.55 -1.39
C GLY A 135 13.85 -2.85 -0.46
N ALA A 136 13.78 -1.53 -0.54
CA ALA A 136 12.88 -0.72 0.29
C ALA A 136 12.09 0.31 -0.51
N VAL A 137 10.81 0.44 -0.18
CA VAL A 137 9.92 1.48 -0.72
C VAL A 137 9.33 2.29 0.42
N GLU A 138 9.45 3.61 0.34
CA GLU A 138 8.92 4.56 1.31
C GLU A 138 7.92 5.48 0.60
N VAL A 139 6.66 5.43 1.02
CA VAL A 139 5.56 6.17 0.40
C VAL A 139 5.08 7.25 1.35
N GLY A 140 5.39 8.51 1.05
CA GLY A 140 5.11 9.64 1.95
C GLY A 140 3.63 9.95 2.19
N ARG A 141 2.71 9.30 1.46
CA ARG A 141 1.26 9.45 1.68
C ARG A 141 0.45 8.20 1.38
N ILE A 142 0.14 7.93 0.11
CA ILE A 142 -0.80 6.86 -0.25
C ILE A 142 -0.13 5.86 -1.18
N LEU A 143 -0.21 4.58 -0.81
CA LEU A 143 0.12 3.48 -1.70
C LEU A 143 -1.15 2.99 -2.40
N TRP A 144 -1.22 3.25 -3.69
CA TRP A 144 -2.31 2.82 -4.55
C TRP A 144 -1.92 1.55 -5.32
N ALA A 145 -2.89 0.65 -5.45
CA ALA A 145 -2.85 -0.44 -6.41
C ALA A 145 -4.17 -0.45 -7.16
N ALA A 146 -4.15 -0.43 -8.49
CA ALA A 146 -5.35 -0.28 -9.31
C ALA A 146 -6.14 0.98 -8.95
N ASN A 147 -5.50 2.15 -9.08
CA ASN A 147 -6.21 3.43 -9.00
C ASN A 147 -7.04 3.63 -10.28
N GLY A 148 -8.35 3.78 -10.16
CA GLY A 148 -9.23 3.78 -11.32
C GLY A 148 -9.31 2.39 -11.97
N SER A 149 -9.53 2.33 -13.29
CA SER A 149 -9.94 1.11 -13.99
C SER A 149 -8.81 0.11 -14.32
N SER A 150 -7.55 0.48 -14.06
CA SER A 150 -6.36 -0.33 -14.34
C SER A 150 -6.22 -1.54 -13.41
N ASN A 151 -5.38 -2.50 -13.79
CA ASN A 151 -4.91 -3.53 -12.86
C ASN A 151 -3.66 -3.07 -12.09
N GLY A 152 -3.56 -3.48 -10.84
CA GLY A 152 -2.43 -3.18 -9.97
C GLY A 152 -1.89 -4.43 -9.33
N THR A 153 -0.58 -4.61 -9.38
CA THR A 153 0.09 -5.73 -8.72
C THR A 153 1.20 -5.22 -7.84
N ILE A 154 1.26 -5.72 -6.61
CA ILE A 154 2.36 -5.44 -5.68
C ILE A 154 2.84 -6.78 -5.14
N ASP A 155 4.11 -7.09 -5.37
CA ASP A 155 4.76 -8.28 -4.85
C ASP A 155 5.93 -7.87 -3.96
N VAL A 156 5.93 -8.32 -2.71
CA VAL A 156 6.98 -8.02 -1.73
C VAL A 156 7.60 -9.33 -1.29
N GLU A 157 8.80 -9.61 -1.80
CA GLU A 157 9.54 -10.82 -1.48
C GLU A 157 10.05 -10.80 -0.03
N ALA A 158 10.44 -11.97 0.48
CA ALA A 158 11.02 -12.09 1.81
C ALA A 158 12.24 -11.16 1.97
N GLY A 159 12.21 -10.32 2.99
CA GLY A 159 13.23 -9.29 3.26
C GLY A 159 13.07 -7.98 2.48
N GLY A 160 12.10 -7.89 1.56
CA GLY A 160 11.66 -6.63 0.97
C GLY A 160 10.72 -5.87 1.91
N THR A 161 10.74 -4.53 1.87
CA THR A 161 9.93 -3.69 2.75
C THR A 161 9.22 -2.56 2.02
N ILE A 162 7.96 -2.33 2.35
CA ILE A 162 7.19 -1.14 1.97
C ILE A 162 6.65 -0.46 3.23
N THR A 163 6.81 0.86 3.33
CA THR A 163 6.15 1.67 4.35
C THR A 163 5.33 2.77 3.68
N ALA A 164 4.10 3.03 4.14
CA ALA A 164 3.32 4.19 3.73
C ALA A 164 2.75 4.98 4.90
N ASP A 165 2.77 6.30 4.78
CA ASP A 165 2.45 7.22 5.87
C ASP A 165 0.94 7.44 6.11
N SER A 166 0.10 7.10 5.13
CA SER A 166 -1.33 7.35 5.21
C SER A 166 -2.13 6.14 4.76
N HIS A 167 -2.68 6.13 3.55
CA HIS A 167 -3.70 5.16 3.17
C HIS A 167 -3.13 4.04 2.29
N PHE A 168 -3.78 2.89 2.39
CA PHE A 168 -3.74 1.85 1.38
C PHE A 168 -5.08 1.84 0.66
N TRP A 169 -5.08 2.18 -0.62
CA TRP A 169 -6.27 2.13 -1.46
C TRP A 169 -6.02 1.18 -2.63
N TRP A 170 -6.54 -0.03 -2.50
CA TRP A 170 -6.28 -1.11 -3.44
C TRP A 170 -7.58 -1.54 -4.11
N GLY A 171 -7.57 -1.60 -5.44
CA GLY A 171 -8.70 -2.04 -6.25
C GLY A 171 -9.86 -1.06 -6.24
N VAL A 172 -9.64 0.21 -6.62
CA VAL A 172 -10.69 1.25 -6.52
C VAL A 172 -11.84 0.94 -7.47
N THR A 173 -11.60 0.94 -8.79
CA THR A 173 -12.56 0.44 -9.79
C THR A 173 -12.01 -0.70 -10.63
N GLY A 174 -10.69 -0.89 -10.63
CA GLY A 174 -10.00 -2.04 -11.22
C GLY A 174 -9.73 -3.16 -10.20
N THR A 175 -8.79 -4.03 -10.56
CA THR A 175 -8.41 -5.19 -9.74
C THR A 175 -6.99 -5.05 -9.21
N ALA A 176 -6.83 -5.17 -7.88
CA ALA A 176 -5.53 -5.24 -7.23
C ALA A 176 -5.21 -6.65 -6.74
N THR A 177 -3.95 -7.07 -6.93
CA THR A 177 -3.40 -8.31 -6.36
C THR A 177 -2.13 -7.99 -5.61
N ILE A 178 -2.11 -8.32 -4.33
CA ILE A 178 -1.02 -7.99 -3.41
C ILE A 178 -0.49 -9.29 -2.82
N SER A 179 0.81 -9.55 -2.97
CA SER A 179 1.48 -10.74 -2.43
C SER A 179 2.60 -10.29 -1.49
N ILE A 180 2.59 -10.82 -0.26
CA ILE A 180 3.44 -10.32 0.83
C ILE A 180 4.19 -11.50 1.45
N SER A 181 5.42 -11.73 1.03
CA SER A 181 6.40 -12.59 1.75
C SER A 181 7.36 -11.76 2.62
N GLY A 182 7.48 -10.45 2.35
CA GLY A 182 8.25 -9.49 3.14
C GLY A 182 7.38 -8.69 4.11
N THR A 183 7.58 -7.38 4.18
CA THR A 183 6.81 -6.52 5.09
C THR A 183 6.17 -5.34 4.37
N ILE A 184 4.88 -5.14 4.59
CA ILE A 184 4.16 -3.91 4.24
C ILE A 184 3.65 -3.28 5.53
N SER A 185 4.01 -2.03 5.77
CA SER A 185 3.63 -1.27 6.98
C SER A 185 2.89 0.01 6.63
N GLN A 186 1.77 0.23 7.31
CA GLN A 186 1.01 1.46 7.29
C GLN A 186 1.22 2.19 8.62
N THR A 187 1.62 3.46 8.60
CA THR A 187 1.89 4.23 9.83
C THR A 187 0.81 5.25 10.16
N GLY A 188 -0.18 5.45 9.28
CA GLY A 188 -1.33 6.32 9.46
C GLY A 188 -2.56 5.86 8.68
N GLY A 189 -3.57 6.72 8.52
CA GLY A 189 -4.71 6.47 7.62
C GLY A 189 -5.54 5.21 7.91
N ILE A 190 -6.19 4.68 6.87
CA ILE A 190 -6.99 3.45 6.93
C ILE A 190 -6.72 2.57 5.70
N LEU A 191 -6.88 1.26 5.85
CA LEU A 191 -6.98 0.33 4.72
C LEU A 191 -8.32 0.50 3.99
N GLY A 192 -8.29 0.52 2.66
CA GLY A 192 -9.45 0.30 1.82
C GLY A 192 -9.17 -0.64 0.66
N LEU A 193 -9.89 -1.74 0.63
CA LEU A 193 -9.89 -2.74 -0.43
C LEU A 193 -11.21 -2.65 -1.19
N GLY A 194 -11.17 -2.44 -2.51
CA GLY A 194 -12.37 -2.26 -3.33
C GLY A 194 -12.90 -0.83 -3.37
N THR A 195 -12.15 0.14 -2.80
CA THR A 195 -12.60 1.53 -2.64
C THR A 195 -11.47 2.51 -2.39
N ASP A 196 -11.69 3.78 -2.72
CA ASP A 196 -10.94 4.96 -2.25
C ASP A 196 -11.77 5.85 -1.29
N ASN A 197 -13.03 5.46 -1.06
CA ASN A 197 -13.96 6.10 -0.15
C ASN A 197 -14.96 5.06 0.39
N ALA A 198 -14.72 4.59 1.61
CA ALA A 198 -15.54 3.55 2.24
C ALA A 198 -17.03 3.89 2.36
N SER A 199 -17.41 5.18 2.34
CA SER A 199 -18.81 5.60 2.40
C SER A 199 -19.56 5.53 1.07
N THR A 200 -18.83 5.47 -0.04
CA THR A 200 -19.38 5.35 -1.39
C THR A 200 -18.50 4.38 -2.18
N PRO A 201 -18.65 3.06 -1.97
CA PRO A 201 -17.80 2.06 -2.61
C PRO A 201 -17.84 2.20 -4.13
N THR A 202 -16.66 2.16 -4.74
CA THR A 202 -16.45 2.40 -6.18
C THR A 202 -16.60 1.13 -7.00
N GLY A 203 -16.56 -0.05 -6.38
CA GLY A 203 -16.93 -1.33 -6.99
C GLY A 203 -15.79 -2.14 -7.62
N GLY A 204 -14.54 -1.74 -7.40
CA GLY A 204 -13.37 -2.57 -7.71
C GLY A 204 -13.14 -3.68 -6.67
N ALA A 205 -12.05 -4.41 -6.82
CA ALA A 205 -11.71 -5.50 -5.92
C ALA A 205 -10.21 -5.59 -5.66
N ALA A 206 -9.83 -6.01 -4.45
CA ALA A 206 -8.47 -6.32 -4.10
C ALA A 206 -8.36 -7.68 -3.41
N THR A 207 -7.38 -8.48 -3.83
CA THR A 207 -6.98 -9.71 -3.15
C THR A 207 -5.60 -9.50 -2.54
N VAL A 208 -5.47 -9.80 -1.26
CA VAL A 208 -4.22 -9.68 -0.51
C VAL A 208 -3.86 -11.05 0.04
N ASP A 209 -2.72 -11.58 -0.36
CA ASP A 209 -2.15 -12.81 0.15
C ASP A 209 -0.94 -12.49 1.02
N ILE A 210 -1.08 -12.73 2.33
CA ILE A 210 0.01 -12.64 3.29
C ILE A 210 0.64 -14.03 3.37
N LEU A 211 1.77 -14.19 2.70
CA LEU A 211 2.44 -15.46 2.47
C LEU A 211 3.34 -15.83 3.67
N ASP A 212 4.00 -16.99 3.57
CA ASP A 212 4.90 -17.47 4.62
C ASP A 212 6.00 -16.44 4.94
N GLY A 213 6.18 -16.13 6.22
CA GLY A 213 7.08 -15.07 6.70
C GLY A 213 6.61 -13.63 6.46
N GLY A 214 5.49 -13.43 5.75
CA GLY A 214 4.95 -12.13 5.40
C GLY A 214 4.32 -11.38 6.57
N LEU A 215 4.42 -10.05 6.56
CA LEU A 215 3.77 -9.17 7.53
C LEU A 215 3.02 -8.04 6.81
N LEU A 216 1.71 -7.96 7.06
CA LEU A 216 0.92 -6.76 6.80
C LEU A 216 0.64 -6.06 8.14
N SER A 217 1.35 -4.98 8.42
CA SER A 217 1.13 -4.16 9.60
C SER A 217 0.27 -2.96 9.25
N LEU A 218 -0.98 -2.92 9.72
CA LEU A 218 -1.90 -1.81 9.47
C LEU A 218 -1.90 -0.83 10.64
N PHE A 219 -2.24 0.42 10.34
CA PHE A 219 -2.49 1.42 11.37
C PHE A 219 -3.93 1.33 11.88
N ASN A 220 -4.89 1.14 10.97
CA ASN A 220 -6.32 1.11 11.30
C ASN A 220 -7.11 0.34 10.24
N ILE A 221 -8.24 -0.22 10.67
CA ILE A 221 -9.24 -0.90 9.83
C ILE A 221 -10.62 -0.73 10.47
N SER A 222 -11.67 -0.54 9.67
CA SER A 222 -13.03 -0.32 10.16
C SER A 222 -13.97 -1.35 9.57
N SER A 223 -14.70 -2.11 10.41
CA SER A 223 -15.85 -2.93 10.02
C SER A 223 -17.19 -2.19 10.13
N ALA A 224 -17.17 -0.90 10.47
CA ALA A 224 -18.38 -0.14 10.75
C ALA A 224 -19.33 -0.10 9.54
N ALA A 225 -20.63 -0.23 9.81
CA ALA A 225 -21.65 -0.13 8.77
C ALA A 225 -21.55 1.22 8.03
N GLY A 226 -21.51 1.15 6.71
CA GLY A 226 -21.36 2.33 5.84
C GLY A 226 -19.95 2.90 5.76
N LEU A 227 -18.96 2.33 6.47
CA LEU A 227 -17.54 2.67 6.34
C LEU A 227 -16.65 1.40 6.40
N PRO A 228 -16.95 0.31 5.67
CA PRO A 228 -16.09 -0.87 5.72
C PRO A 228 -14.77 -0.64 4.96
N SER A 229 -13.66 -1.04 5.57
CA SER A 229 -12.34 -1.11 4.93
C SER A 229 -12.23 -2.18 3.86
N ILE A 230 -12.93 -3.31 3.98
CA ILE A 230 -12.91 -4.39 2.98
C ILE A 230 -14.29 -4.49 2.33
N GLN A 231 -14.37 -4.14 1.06
CA GLN A 231 -15.62 -4.14 0.28
C GLN A 231 -15.97 -5.53 -0.27
N ASP A 232 -17.13 -5.61 -0.93
CA ASP A 232 -17.52 -6.78 -1.71
C ASP A 232 -16.55 -7.10 -2.85
N GLY A 233 -16.30 -8.40 -3.06
CA GLY A 233 -15.27 -8.90 -3.98
C GLY A 233 -13.82 -8.83 -3.47
N SER A 234 -13.56 -8.13 -2.36
CA SER A 234 -12.20 -8.01 -1.80
C SER A 234 -11.94 -8.98 -0.65
N SER A 235 -10.68 -9.39 -0.47
CA SER A 235 -10.31 -10.32 0.60
C SER A 235 -8.84 -10.24 1.02
N ILE A 236 -8.57 -10.75 2.22
CA ILE A 236 -7.23 -11.01 2.76
C ILE A 236 -7.15 -12.51 3.10
N ASN A 237 -6.14 -13.20 2.60
CA ASN A 237 -5.83 -14.58 2.91
C ASN A 237 -4.44 -14.67 3.53
N ILE A 238 -4.32 -15.45 4.61
CA ILE A 238 -3.08 -15.63 5.35
C ILE A 238 -2.57 -17.07 5.20
N GLU A 239 -1.33 -17.22 4.80
CA GLU A 239 -0.69 -18.51 4.55
C GLU A 239 0.58 -18.68 5.40
N GLY A 240 0.99 -19.94 5.60
CA GLY A 240 2.21 -20.27 6.33
C GLY A 240 2.28 -19.60 7.71
N SER A 241 3.40 -18.93 7.98
CA SER A 241 3.63 -18.11 9.16
C SER A 241 3.29 -16.62 8.98
N GLY A 242 2.56 -16.25 7.92
CA GLY A 242 2.18 -14.87 7.64
C GLY A 242 1.28 -14.26 8.73
N GLU A 243 1.35 -12.95 8.89
CA GLU A 243 0.60 -12.21 9.92
C GLU A 243 -0.01 -10.90 9.41
N LEU A 244 -1.22 -10.62 9.88
CA LEU A 244 -1.85 -9.30 9.83
C LEU A 244 -1.87 -8.72 11.25
N THR A 245 -1.30 -7.53 11.46
CA THR A 245 -1.22 -6.90 12.78
C THR A 245 -1.84 -5.50 12.80
N LEU A 246 -2.52 -5.16 13.91
CA LEU A 246 -3.03 -3.82 14.21
C LEU A 246 -2.70 -3.41 15.64
N PRO A 247 -2.31 -2.15 15.90
CA PRO A 247 -2.04 -1.68 17.25
C PRO A 247 -3.35 -1.58 18.06
N GLY A 248 -3.37 -2.13 19.27
CA GLY A 248 -4.55 -2.12 20.15
C GLY A 248 -5.52 -3.28 19.94
N ASP A 249 -6.77 -3.12 20.38
CA ASP A 249 -7.80 -4.16 20.34
C ASP A 249 -8.75 -3.99 19.15
N PHE A 250 -8.55 -4.85 18.17
CA PHE A 250 -9.31 -5.00 16.93
C PHE A 250 -9.87 -6.42 16.78
N VAL A 251 -9.89 -7.22 17.85
CA VAL A 251 -10.34 -8.64 17.78
C VAL A 251 -11.75 -8.72 17.22
N GLY A 252 -12.66 -7.87 17.72
CA GLY A 252 -14.03 -7.79 17.22
C GLY A 252 -14.09 -7.43 15.73
N VAL A 253 -13.34 -6.40 15.31
CA VAL A 253 -13.32 -5.91 13.92
C VAL A 253 -12.82 -6.98 12.95
N LEU A 254 -11.72 -7.67 13.27
CA LEU A 254 -11.19 -8.73 12.41
C LEU A 254 -12.10 -9.97 12.41
N THR A 255 -12.74 -10.27 13.53
CA THR A 255 -13.71 -11.37 13.64
C THR A 255 -14.95 -11.10 12.79
N ASP A 256 -15.46 -9.86 12.77
CA ASP A 256 -16.57 -9.46 11.89
C ASP A 256 -16.23 -9.71 10.42
N TYR A 257 -15.01 -9.34 10.01
CA TYR A 257 -14.54 -9.58 8.65
C TYR A 257 -14.35 -11.05 8.31
N ALA A 258 -13.82 -11.84 9.23
CA ALA A 258 -13.73 -13.29 9.04
C ALA A 258 -15.13 -13.91 8.92
N ASN A 259 -16.09 -13.53 9.78
CA ASN A 259 -17.47 -14.01 9.69
C ASN A 259 -18.16 -13.60 8.38
N ALA A 260 -17.78 -12.46 7.80
CA ALA A 260 -18.23 -12.00 6.49
C ALA A 260 -17.46 -12.62 5.31
N ASN A 261 -16.58 -13.62 5.55
CA ASN A 261 -15.71 -14.25 4.56
C ASN A 261 -14.81 -13.25 3.80
N LYS A 262 -14.30 -12.22 4.49
CA LYS A 262 -13.36 -11.23 3.93
C LYS A 262 -11.92 -11.48 4.34
N ILE A 263 -11.72 -12.11 5.50
CA ILE A 263 -10.41 -12.52 5.99
C ILE A 263 -10.46 -14.02 6.23
N GLY A 264 -9.40 -14.73 5.88
CA GLY A 264 -9.22 -16.13 6.25
C GLY A 264 -7.79 -16.59 6.10
N ALA A 265 -7.61 -17.91 6.06
CA ALA A 265 -6.30 -18.50 6.03
C ALA A 265 -6.27 -19.81 5.25
N LYS A 266 -5.10 -20.12 4.68
CA LYS A 266 -4.81 -21.33 3.90
C LYS A 266 -5.80 -21.53 2.74
N GLY A 267 -6.10 -20.45 2.03
CA GLY A 267 -7.03 -20.44 0.90
C GLY A 267 -8.51 -20.62 1.28
N VAL A 268 -8.84 -20.62 2.58
CA VAL A 268 -10.22 -20.72 3.07
C VAL A 268 -10.58 -19.44 3.82
N LEU A 269 -11.52 -18.67 3.26
CA LEU A 269 -12.05 -17.48 3.91
C LEU A 269 -12.88 -17.86 5.14
N GLY A 270 -12.81 -17.03 6.17
CA GLY A 270 -13.48 -17.22 7.44
C GLY A 270 -12.62 -17.80 8.57
N MET A 271 -13.28 -18.15 9.68
CA MET A 271 -12.62 -18.47 10.96
C MET A 271 -12.04 -19.88 11.04
N SER A 272 -12.32 -20.78 10.10
CA SER A 272 -11.99 -22.21 10.21
C SER A 272 -10.50 -22.48 10.39
N ASN A 273 -9.65 -21.68 9.72
CA ASN A 273 -8.20 -21.82 9.73
C ASN A 273 -7.50 -20.58 10.31
N LEU A 274 -8.25 -19.64 10.86
CA LEU A 274 -7.77 -18.32 11.27
C LEU A 274 -7.85 -18.18 12.79
N ALA A 275 -6.75 -17.76 13.41
CA ALA A 275 -6.72 -17.29 14.78
C ALA A 275 -6.61 -15.76 14.80
N ILE A 276 -7.31 -15.13 15.75
CA ILE A 276 -7.28 -13.69 16.00
C ILE A 276 -7.16 -13.50 17.51
N ASP A 277 -6.06 -12.93 17.98
CA ASP A 277 -5.89 -12.65 19.41
C ASP A 277 -4.92 -11.50 19.71
N LEU A 278 -4.85 -11.13 20.99
CA LEU A 278 -4.00 -10.08 21.56
C LEU A 278 -2.74 -10.63 22.25
N THR A 279 -2.61 -11.95 22.31
CA THR A 279 -1.61 -12.64 23.13
C THR A 279 -0.36 -13.00 22.33
N ARG A 280 -0.49 -13.16 21.01
CA ARG A 280 0.63 -13.48 20.12
C ARG A 280 1.66 -12.36 20.07
N ASN A 281 1.20 -11.12 19.91
CA ASN A 281 2.03 -9.91 19.89
C ASN A 281 1.47 -8.89 20.91
N PRO A 282 2.06 -8.77 22.12
CA PRO A 282 1.54 -7.87 23.14
C PRO A 282 1.41 -6.42 22.66
N GLY A 283 0.22 -5.85 22.84
CA GLY A 283 -0.11 -4.49 22.36
C GLY A 283 -0.69 -4.44 20.94
N PHE A 284 -0.79 -5.59 20.26
CA PHE A 284 -1.34 -5.70 18.92
C PHE A 284 -2.41 -6.79 18.86
N THR A 285 -3.45 -6.54 18.07
CA THR A 285 -4.30 -7.62 17.56
C THR A 285 -3.59 -8.26 16.39
N THR A 286 -3.44 -9.58 16.41
CA THR A 286 -2.79 -10.36 15.35
C THR A 286 -3.76 -11.38 14.78
N ALA A 287 -3.93 -11.38 13.47
CA ALA A 287 -4.59 -12.45 12.73
C ALA A 287 -3.54 -13.30 12.01
N TYR A 288 -3.64 -14.62 12.14
CA TYR A 288 -2.65 -15.56 11.61
C TYR A 288 -3.28 -16.94 11.33
N ALA A 289 -2.64 -17.72 10.45
CA ALA A 289 -3.09 -19.08 10.16
C ALA A 289 -2.87 -20.01 11.37
N ILE A 290 -3.90 -20.78 11.75
CA ILE A 290 -3.78 -21.82 12.77
C ILE A 290 -2.80 -22.89 12.25
N PRO A 291 -1.68 -23.17 12.93
CA PRO A 291 -0.75 -24.22 12.50
C PRO A 291 -1.48 -25.56 12.40
N GLU A 292 -1.17 -26.35 11.38
CA GLU A 292 -1.60 -27.76 11.40
C GLU A 292 -1.03 -28.42 12.67
N PRO A 293 -1.78 -29.29 13.36
CA PRO A 293 -1.21 -30.06 14.44
C PRO A 293 -0.03 -30.85 13.87
N THR A 294 1.19 -30.44 14.24
CA THR A 294 2.41 -31.08 13.74
C THR A 294 2.30 -32.58 13.99
N GLY A 295 2.63 -33.40 12.98
CA GLY A 295 2.45 -34.87 13.00
C GLY A 295 3.12 -35.60 14.19
N LEU A 296 3.90 -34.90 15.00
CA LEU A 296 4.39 -35.35 16.32
C LEU A 296 3.26 -35.68 17.31
N LEU A 297 2.14 -34.97 17.27
CA LEU A 297 0.97 -35.32 18.09
C LEU A 297 0.29 -36.59 17.56
N LEU A 298 0.29 -36.80 16.24
CA LEU A 298 -0.27 -38.00 15.63
C LEU A 298 0.63 -39.24 15.85
N ALA A 299 1.95 -39.06 15.83
CA ALA A 299 2.93 -40.11 16.11
C ALA A 299 2.91 -40.54 17.58
N SER A 300 2.67 -39.62 18.52
CA SER A 300 2.54 -39.96 19.94
C SER A 300 1.24 -40.73 20.23
N PHE A 301 0.14 -40.42 19.56
CA PHE A 301 -1.08 -41.24 19.61
C PHE A 301 -0.89 -42.63 18.96
N ALA A 302 -0.24 -42.71 17.80
CA ALA A 302 0.04 -44.00 17.14
C ALA A 302 0.98 -44.90 17.97
N ALA A 303 2.00 -44.33 18.61
CA ALA A 303 2.91 -45.06 19.52
C ALA A 303 2.19 -45.54 20.79
N SER A 304 1.25 -44.75 21.32
CA SER A 304 0.44 -45.10 22.50
C SER A 304 -0.51 -46.28 22.23
N VAL A 305 -1.14 -46.30 21.04
CA VAL A 305 -2.02 -47.40 20.61
C VAL A 305 -1.23 -48.67 20.33
N ALA A 306 -0.04 -48.57 19.71
CA ALA A 306 0.82 -49.72 19.44
C ALA A 306 1.37 -50.39 20.72
N LEU A 307 1.63 -49.62 21.79
CA LEU A 307 2.01 -50.18 23.10
C LEU A 307 0.82 -50.73 23.90
N GLY A 308 -0.39 -50.19 23.69
CA GLY A 308 -1.61 -50.68 24.35
C GLY A 308 -2.09 -52.05 23.86
N ILE A 309 -1.89 -52.37 22.58
CA ILE A 309 -2.33 -53.64 21.97
C ILE A 309 -1.40 -54.82 22.32
N ARG A 310 -0.19 -54.58 22.84
CA ARG A 310 0.76 -55.63 23.25
C ARG A 310 0.56 -56.16 24.69
N ARG A 311 -0.49 -55.74 25.39
CA ARG A 311 -0.86 -56.23 26.73
C ARG A 311 -2.26 -56.85 26.75
N ILE A 312 -2.48 -57.93 26.00
CA ILE A 312 -3.54 -58.92 26.22
C ILE A 312 -2.95 -60.30 25.92
#